data_AF-F3CGX8-F1
#
_entry.id   AF-F3CGX8-F1
#
_cell.length_a   1.000
_cell.length_b   1.000
_cell.length_c   1.000
_cell.angle_alpha   90.00
_cell.angle_beta   90.00
_cell.angle_gamma   90.00
#
_symmetry.space_group_name_H-M   'P 1'
#
loop_
_entity.id
_entity.type
_entity.pdbx_description
1 polymer ?
#
loop_
_entity_poly.entity_id
_entity_poly.type
_entity_poly.pdbx_seq_one_letter_code
_entity_poly.pdbx_strand_id
1 'polypeptide(L)' 'EKYKAITYNRSDCSYLSDEQFAEAPQTLSLLSEALPDLTGMFAEVNSERKTRAFDDSKVSAHTA' A
#
# COMPACT_ATOMS: atom_id res chain seq x y z
N GLU A 1 9.76 -10.00 11.36
CA GLU A 1 8.55 -9.87 12.21
C GLU A 1 8.67 -8.86 13.36
N LYS A 2 9.87 -8.50 13.84
CA LYS A 2 10.10 -7.63 15.01
C LYS A 2 9.36 -6.27 15.00
N TYR A 3 9.13 -5.67 13.85
CA TYR A 3 8.58 -4.30 13.72
C TYR A 3 7.24 -4.22 12.97
N LYS A 4 6.81 -5.32 12.32
CA LYS A 4 5.53 -5.39 11.56
C LYS A 4 5.27 -4.20 10.60
N ALA A 5 6.33 -3.61 10.04
CA ALA A 5 6.23 -2.43 9.18
C ALA A 5 5.86 -2.74 7.71
N ILE A 6 5.90 -4.01 7.33
CA ILE A 6 5.56 -4.50 5.98
C ILE A 6 4.67 -5.73 6.08
N THR A 7 3.97 -6.03 4.98
CA THR A 7 3.21 -7.26 4.77
C THR A 7 4.14 -8.47 4.64
N TYR A 8 3.60 -9.64 4.31
CA TYR A 8 4.33 -10.89 4.27
C TYR A 8 5.49 -10.85 3.26
N ASN A 9 6.73 -10.85 3.77
CA ASN A 9 7.93 -10.60 2.98
C ASN A 9 8.39 -11.76 2.07
N ARG A 10 7.58 -12.82 1.95
CA ARG A 10 7.84 -13.98 1.08
C ARG A 10 6.70 -14.19 0.08
N SER A 11 5.95 -13.13 -0.21
CA SER A 11 4.97 -13.15 -1.28
C SER A 11 5.66 -13.13 -2.65
N ASP A 12 5.20 -13.98 -3.56
CA ASP A 12 5.58 -13.96 -4.98
C ASP A 12 4.55 -13.17 -5.82
N CYS A 13 3.51 -12.63 -5.18
CA CYS A 13 2.48 -11.83 -5.81
C CYS A 13 2.95 -10.38 -6.02
N SER A 14 2.60 -9.80 -7.17
CA SER A 14 2.86 -8.38 -7.48
C SER A 14 1.59 -7.52 -7.46
N TYR A 15 0.48 -8.04 -6.96
CA TYR A 15 -0.82 -7.37 -6.91
C TYR A 15 -1.32 -7.17 -5.48
N LEU A 16 -2.06 -6.08 -5.30
CA LEU A 16 -2.75 -5.68 -4.09
C LEU A 16 -4.26 -5.89 -4.27
N SER A 17 -4.97 -6.04 -3.17
CA SER A 17 -6.43 -6.21 -3.19
C SER A 17 -7.19 -4.89 -3.30
N ASP A 18 -8.47 -4.98 -3.65
CA ASP A 18 -9.42 -3.87 -3.59
C ASP A 18 -9.58 -3.30 -2.16
N GLU A 19 -9.44 -4.15 -1.14
CA GLU A 19 -9.47 -3.73 0.26
C GLU A 19 -8.25 -2.87 0.60
N GLN A 20 -7.05 -3.27 0.16
CA GLN A 20 -5.82 -2.47 0.32
C GLN A 20 -5.91 -1.14 -0.45
N PHE A 21 -6.66 -1.08 -1.55
CA PHE A 21 -6.94 0.19 -2.23
C PHE A 21 -7.80 1.12 -1.36
N ALA A 22 -8.85 0.59 -0.72
CA ALA A 22 -9.71 1.36 0.18
C ALA A 22 -8.95 1.89 1.41
N GLU A 23 -7.95 1.15 1.89
CA GLU A 23 -7.10 1.55 3.02
C GLU A 23 -6.00 2.56 2.64
N ALA A 24 -5.67 2.70 1.35
CA ALA A 24 -4.54 3.51 0.88
C ALA A 24 -4.53 4.96 1.41
N PRO A 25 -5.64 5.72 1.48
CA PRO A 25 -5.64 7.08 2.03
C PRO A 25 -5.17 7.12 3.49
N GLN A 26 -5.60 6.15 4.30
CA GLN A 26 -5.22 6.05 5.71
C GLN A 26 -3.73 5.69 5.84
N THR A 27 -3.26 4.73 5.03
CA THR A 27 -1.83 4.35 5.01
C THR A 27 -0.94 5.52 4.64
N LEU A 28 -1.31 6.32 3.63
CA LEU A 28 -0.55 7.49 3.22
C LEU A 28 -0.50 8.57 4.31
N SER A 29 -1.61 8.80 5.02
CA SER A 29 -1.63 9.72 6.18
C SER A 29 -0.62 9.28 7.25
N LEU A 30 -0.65 8.01 7.66
CA LEU A 30 0.28 7.47 8.67
C LEU A 30 1.73 7.55 8.22
N LEU A 31 2.01 7.30 6.93
CA LEU A 31 3.36 7.41 6.38
C LEU A 31 3.86 8.85 6.38
N SER A 32 2.99 9.84 6.16
CA SER A 32 3.37 11.25 6.23
C SER A 32 3.75 11.70 7.65
N GLU A 33 3.16 11.08 8.68
CA GLU A 33 3.53 11.32 10.08
C GLU A 33 4.82 10.60 10.47
N ALA A 34 5.01 9.37 9.97
CA ALA A 34 6.17 8.54 10.28
C ALA A 34 7.44 8.95 9.50
N LEU A 35 7.30 9.52 8.30
CA LEU A 35 8.38 9.88 7.39
C LEU A 35 8.25 11.35 6.95
N PRO A 36 8.55 12.31 7.85
CA PRO A 36 8.33 13.74 7.61
C PRO A 36 9.13 14.29 6.41
N ASP A 37 10.29 13.69 6.10
CA ASP A 37 11.10 14.06 4.93
C ASP A 37 10.38 13.77 3.59
N LEU A 38 9.39 12.88 3.59
CA LEU A 38 8.62 12.48 2.40
C LEU A 38 7.22 13.10 2.34
N THR A 39 6.81 13.88 3.34
CA THR A 39 5.47 14.47 3.42
C THR A 39 5.10 15.29 2.19
N GLY A 40 6.06 16.02 1.62
CA GLY A 40 5.85 16.77 0.37
C GLY A 40 5.44 15.86 -0.80
N MET A 41 6.03 14.68 -0.91
CA MET A 41 5.68 13.71 -1.94
C MET A 41 4.28 13.12 -1.69
N PHE A 42 3.96 12.77 -0.45
CA PHE A 42 2.64 12.20 -0.11
C PHE A 42 1.48 13.19 -0.34
N ALA A 43 1.73 14.50 -0.21
CA ALA A 43 0.74 15.53 -0.51
C ALA A 43 0.38 15.63 -2.01
N GLU A 44 1.27 15.20 -2.91
CA GLU A 44 1.03 15.19 -4.36
C GLU A 44 0.40 13.89 -4.87
N VAL A 45 0.30 12.85 -4.02
CA VAL A 45 -0.27 11.55 -4.40
C VAL A 45 -1.79 11.62 -4.41
N ASN A 46 -2.40 11.20 -5.53
CA ASN A 46 -3.84 10.97 -5.60
C ASN A 46 -4.17 9.55 -5.13
N SER A 47 -4.67 9.43 -3.89
CA SER A 47 -5.06 8.15 -3.28
C SER A 47 -6.32 7.52 -3.88
N GLU A 48 -7.13 8.29 -4.61
CA GLU A 48 -8.35 7.80 -5.28
C GLU A 48 -8.06 7.19 -6.66
N ARG A 49 -6.81 7.29 -7.14
CA ARG A 49 -6.41 6.73 -8.43
C ARG A 49 -6.12 5.23 -8.31
N LYS A 50 -7.11 4.40 -8.65
CA LYS A 50 -6.89 2.96 -8.80
C LYS A 50 -6.09 2.65 -10.06
N THR A 51 -4.99 1.90 -9.93
CA THR A 51 -4.14 1.46 -11.04
C THR A 51 -4.15 -0.05 -11.19
N ARG A 52 -3.45 -0.59 -12.21
CA ARG A 52 -3.34 -2.04 -12.46
C ARG A 52 -2.78 -2.87 -11.31
N ALA A 53 -2.13 -2.22 -10.33
CA ALA A 53 -1.58 -2.91 -9.17
C ALA A 53 -2.67 -3.43 -8.23
N PHE A 54 -3.86 -2.81 -8.22
CA PHE A 54 -5.01 -3.23 -7.42
C PHE A 54 -5.95 -4.07 -8.26
N ASP A 55 -5.81 -5.40 -8.18
CA ASP A 55 -6.54 -6.35 -9.02
C ASP A 55 -6.75 -7.67 -8.26
N ASP A 56 -7.89 -7.78 -7.58
CA ASP A 56 -8.29 -8.98 -6.80
C ASP A 56 -8.20 -10.27 -7.60
N SER A 57 -8.46 -10.22 -8.92
CA SER A 57 -8.45 -11.41 -9.76
C SER A 57 -7.04 -12.01 -9.96
N LYS A 58 -6.00 -11.23 -9.64
CA LYS A 58 -4.59 -11.62 -9.78
C LYS A 58 -3.86 -11.77 -8.45
N VAL A 59 -4.56 -11.54 -7.34
CA VAL A 59 -4.04 -11.86 -6.01
C VAL A 59 -3.96 -13.38 -5.88
N SER A 60 -2.84 -13.87 -5.33
CA SER A 60 -2.62 -15.30 -5.10
C SER A 60 -2.86 -15.65 -3.63
N ALA A 61 -2.09 -16.58 -3.04
CA ALA A 61 -2.17 -16.87 -1.61
C ALA A 61 -1.84 -15.65 -0.72
N HIS A 62 -1.02 -14.73 -1.25
CA HIS A 62 -0.60 -13.50 -0.58
C HIS A 62 -0.67 -12.31 -1.55
N THR A 63 -0.72 -11.09 -1.01
CA THR A 63 -0.61 -9.83 -1.75
C THR A 63 0.82 -9.31 -1.75
N ALA A 64 1.09 -8.26 -2.53
CA ALA A 64 2.38 -7.57 -2.56
C ALA A 64 2.74 -6.85 -1.24
#